data_AF-A0A2P8VSX4-F1
#
_entry.id   AF-A0A2P8VSX4-F1
#
_cell.length_a   1.000
_cell.length_b   1.000
_cell.length_c   1.000
_cell.angle_alpha   90.00
_cell.angle_beta   90.00
_cell.angle_gamma   90.00
#
_symmetry.space_group_name_H-M   'P 1'
#
loop_
_entity.id
_entity.type
_entity.pdbx_description
1 polymer ?
#
loop_
_entity_poly.entity_id
_entity_poly.type
_entity_poly.pdbx_seq_one_letter_code
_entity_poly.pdbx_strand_id
1 'polypeptide(L)' 'GGEPTSSYETTAIDFFGPDAIPPLSPGRNGLSQIQRFFDFWEHPDSPVEFD' A
#
# COMPACT_ATOMS: atom_id res chain seq x y z
N GLY A 1 -0.10 -22.30 -0.78
CA GLY A 1 0.00 -20.85 -0.56
C GLY A 1 0.89 -20.58 0.63
N GLY A 2 1.43 -19.37 0.76
CA GLY A 2 2.14 -18.93 1.96
C GLY A 2 1.17 -18.35 2.99
N GLU A 3 1.49 -18.49 4.27
CA GLU A 3 0.72 -17.90 5.38
C GLU A 3 1.43 -16.64 5.91
N PRO A 4 0.69 -15.57 6.24
CA PRO A 4 1.29 -14.39 6.85
C PRO A 4 1.96 -14.76 8.18
N THR A 5 3.26 -14.47 8.27
CA THR A 5 4.09 -14.86 9.42
C THR A 5 4.84 -13.65 9.93
N SER A 6 4.69 -13.33 11.22
CA SER A 6 5.44 -12.27 11.87
C SER A 6 6.94 -12.60 11.98
N SER A 7 7.77 -11.58 12.10
CA SER A 7 9.22 -11.70 12.32
C SER A 7 9.71 -10.61 13.29
N TYR A 8 11.03 -10.58 13.53
CA TYR A 8 11.65 -9.48 14.29
C TYR A 8 11.45 -8.11 13.62
N GLU A 9 11.33 -8.07 12.29
CA GLU A 9 11.18 -6.84 11.52
C GLU A 9 9.71 -6.46 11.28
N THR A 10 8.81 -7.45 11.20
CA THR A 10 7.40 -7.24 10.83
C THR A 10 6.50 -7.95 11.83
N THR A 11 5.83 -7.18 12.69
CA THR A 11 5.01 -7.72 13.77
C THR A 11 3.61 -8.15 13.33
N ALA A 12 3.10 -7.58 12.23
CA ALA A 12 1.78 -7.89 11.68
C ALA A 12 1.75 -7.64 10.17
N ILE A 13 0.88 -8.39 9.48
CA ILE A 13 0.69 -8.37 8.02
C ILE A 13 -0.81 -8.49 7.77
N ASP A 14 -1.36 -7.63 6.93
CA ASP A 14 -2.79 -7.66 6.57
C ASP A 14 -3.03 -6.97 5.22
N PHE A 15 -4.23 -7.14 4.67
CA PHE A 15 -4.72 -6.40 3.50
C PHE A 15 -5.68 -5.29 3.94
N PHE A 16 -5.54 -4.12 3.34
CA PHE A 16 -6.37 -2.95 3.64
C PHE A 16 -7.01 -2.40 2.37
N GLY A 17 -8.30 -2.11 2.44
CA GLY A 17 -9.02 -1.39 1.38
C GLY A 17 -8.73 0.13 1.42
N PRO A 18 -9.13 0.88 0.37
CA PRO A 18 -8.83 2.32 0.25
C PRO A 18 -9.42 3.17 1.39
N ASP A 19 -10.53 2.73 1.99
CA ASP A 19 -11.20 3.45 3.10
C ASP A 19 -10.75 2.96 4.50
N ALA A 20 -9.84 1.99 4.57
CA ALA A 20 -9.42 1.33 5.81
C ALA A 20 -7.89 1.37 6.01
N ILE A 21 -7.22 2.40 5.48
CA ILE A 21 -5.76 2.52 5.55
C ILE A 21 -5.31 2.78 6.99
N PRO A 22 -4.40 1.96 7.54
CA PRO A 22 -3.88 2.15 8.90
C PRO A 22 -2.93 3.36 8.97
N PRO A 23 -2.49 3.77 10.18
CA PRO A 23 -1.44 4.78 10.31
C PRO A 23 -0.20 4.41 9.50
N LEU A 24 0.21 5.32 8.61
CA LEU A 24 1.35 5.13 7.72
C LEU A 24 2.66 5.54 8.38
N SER A 25 3.77 5.11 7.77
CA SER A 25 5.12 5.60 8.09
C SER A 25 5.50 6.66 7.06
N PRO A 26 5.42 7.97 7.37
CA PRO A 26 5.56 9.02 6.36
C PRO A 26 6.91 9.04 5.63
N GLY A 27 7.97 8.49 6.25
CA GLY A 27 9.28 8.36 5.61
C GLY A 27 9.36 7.21 4.59
N ARG A 28 8.34 6.34 4.52
CA ARG A 28 8.25 5.22 3.58
C ARG A 28 7.15 5.42 2.55
N ASN A 29 6.00 5.92 2.98
CA ASN A 29 4.86 6.19 2.10
C ASN A 29 3.93 7.25 2.70
N GLY A 30 3.41 8.11 1.82
CA GLY A 30 2.34 9.06 2.12
C GLY A 30 0.97 8.54 1.69
N LEU A 31 -0.10 9.08 2.30
CA LEU A 31 -1.47 8.70 1.96
C LEU A 31 -1.81 8.95 0.48
N SER A 32 -1.36 10.07 -0.09
CA SER A 32 -1.57 10.40 -1.50
C SER A 32 -0.92 9.39 -2.45
N GLN A 33 0.27 8.87 -2.11
CA GLN A 33 0.94 7.84 -2.89
C GLN A 33 0.17 6.52 -2.86
N ILE A 34 -0.34 6.13 -1.68
CA ILE A 34 -1.18 4.93 -1.54
C ILE A 34 -2.48 5.07 -2.34
N GLN A 35 -3.15 6.23 -2.28
CA GLN A 35 -4.34 6.51 -3.07
C GLN A 35 -4.04 6.41 -4.58
N ARG A 36 -2.89 6.92 -5.03
CA ARG A 36 -2.47 6.80 -6.42
C ARG A 36 -2.32 5.35 -6.89
N PHE A 37 -1.86 4.45 -6.01
CA PHE A 37 -1.80 3.02 -6.35
C PHE A 37 -3.19 2.40 -6.53
N PHE A 38 -4.19 2.83 -5.76
CA PHE A 38 -5.58 2.41 -6.00
C PHE A 38 -6.11 2.96 -7.32
N ASP A 39 -5.80 4.22 -7.68
CA ASP A 39 -6.17 4.76 -8.99
C ASP A 39 -5.56 3.94 -10.14
N PHE A 40 -4.29 3.56 -10.03
CA PHE A 40 -3.62 2.72 -11.03
C PHE A 40 -4.22 1.31 -11.09
N TRP A 41 -4.67 0.77 -9.96
CA TRP A 41 -5.36 -0.51 -9.92
C TRP A 41 -6.70 -0.46 -10.67
N GLU A 42 -7.45 0.65 -10.54
CA GLU A 42 -8.71 0.87 -11.27
C GLU A 42 -8.50 1.26 -12.74
N HIS A 43 -7.36 1.88 -13.06
CA HIS A 43 -7.00 2.35 -14.39
C HIS A 43 -5.61 1.84 -14.82
N PRO A 44 -5.48 0.53 -15.12
CA PRO A 44 -4.18 -0.11 -15.36
C PRO A 44 -3.43 0.41 -16.61
N ASP A 45 -4.14 1.04 -17.54
CA ASP A 45 -3.55 1.64 -18.76
C ASP A 45 -3.05 3.08 -18.55
N SER A 46 -3.19 3.62 -17.34
CA SER A 46 -2.70 4.96 -17.03
C SER A 46 -1.18 5.04 -17.26
N PRO A 47 -0.67 6.19 -17.72
CA PRO A 47 0.75 6.38 -17.90
C PRO A 47 1.48 6.27 -16.56
N VAL A 48 2.67 5.68 -16.58
CA VAL A 48 3.57 5.66 -15.42
C VAL A 48 3.93 7.10 -15.06
N GLU A 49 3.86 7.41 -13.76
CA GLU A 49 4.19 8.72 -13.23
C GLU A 49 5.59 8.77 -12.63
N PHE A 50 6.25 9.91 -12.82
CA PHE A 50 7.56 10.25 -12.29
C PHE A 50 7.54 11.72 -11.84
N ASP A 51 8.49 12.08 -10.98
CA ASP A 51 8.78 13.45 -10.53
C ASP A 51 10.13 13.97 -11.05
#